data_AF-A0A8H3UUP0-F1
#
_entry.id   AF-A0A8H3UUP0-F1
#
_cell.length_a   1.000
_cell.length_b   1.000
_cell.length_c   1.000
_cell.angle_alpha   90.00
_cell.angle_beta   90.00
_cell.angle_gamma   90.00
#
_symmetry.space_group_name_H-M   'P 1'
#
loop_
_entity.id
_entity.type
_entity.pdbx_description
1 polymer ?
#
loop_
_entity_poly.entity_id
_entity_poly.type
_entity_poly.pdbx_seq_one_letter_code
_entity_poly.pdbx_strand_id
1 'polypeptide(L)'
;MSQKKGAKAPPSLPKPSSSVILISPTNEVLLLHRVQTSRSFPSAHVFPGGNVDTFHDGTVPSDGDPSRHIDSETYRLAAVRETFEESGILLAYNNGFGRLLEVEDLEREAGRKAVHKKEVPFTKWLSKKGGRPDIDNLIPFTRWITPPNVPKRFTTQMYLYFLPVSTANAPKIGGPLSRAQEALIPSPTHDGGLEHTEAKFLPASTWLEQARTGEIILFPPQFFLLTIVSQFLTPTVPNALTPEILEQQRKQLKQFVKRGGDPPWGEACISPQALIGQLGNGKVVLSLEHPGLDLEKHGRKGIKDFVVLVKFSKEGPREVEIKTRKEIMQDVREDVKKTGTAYSHHLQHLQTKKEKL
;
A
#
# COMPACT_ATOMS: atom_id res chain seq x y z
N MET A 1 -44.25 -18.74 18.36
CA MET A 1 -43.98 -17.90 17.18
C MET A 1 -42.47 -17.82 16.99
N SER A 2 -41.95 -18.46 15.94
CA SER A 2 -40.52 -18.51 15.65
C SER A 2 -40.04 -17.14 15.17
N GLN A 3 -39.13 -16.50 15.90
CA GLN A 3 -38.49 -15.25 15.48
C GLN A 3 -37.69 -15.52 14.21
N LYS A 4 -38.15 -14.99 13.08
CA LYS A 4 -37.35 -14.88 11.85
C LYS A 4 -36.09 -14.08 12.19
N LYS A 5 -34.93 -14.74 12.22
CA LYS A 5 -33.62 -14.07 12.17
C LYS A 5 -33.66 -13.13 10.95
N GLY A 6 -33.61 -11.82 11.20
CA GLY A 6 -33.62 -10.81 10.14
C GLY A 6 -32.49 -11.08 9.14
N ALA A 7 -32.82 -11.03 7.85
CA ALA A 7 -31.83 -11.14 6.79
C ALA A 7 -30.76 -10.06 6.99
N LYS A 8 -29.49 -10.46 7.04
CA LYS A 8 -28.35 -9.55 7.19
C LYS A 8 -28.32 -8.63 5.96
N ALA A 9 -28.26 -7.32 6.17
CA ALA A 9 -28.16 -6.35 5.07
C ALA A 9 -26.99 -6.71 4.14
N PRO A 10 -27.12 -6.51 2.82
CA PRO A 10 -26.03 -6.79 1.88
C PRO A 10 -24.78 -5.97 2.26
N PRO A 11 -23.56 -6.51 2.06
CA PRO A 11 -22.34 -5.76 2.30
C PRO A 11 -22.31 -4.43 1.54
N SER A 12 -21.71 -3.40 2.13
CA SER A 12 -21.52 -2.12 1.45
C SER A 12 -20.64 -2.28 0.20
N LEU A 13 -20.82 -1.44 -0.80
CA LEU A 13 -19.95 -1.47 -1.98
C LEU A 13 -18.57 -0.88 -1.64
N PRO A 14 -17.48 -1.48 -2.12
CA PRO A 14 -16.13 -0.97 -1.87
C PRO A 14 -15.90 0.34 -2.63
N LYS A 15 -15.49 1.39 -1.91
CA LYS A 15 -15.13 2.69 -2.51
C LYS A 15 -13.82 2.59 -3.30
N PRO A 16 -13.73 3.18 -4.50
CA PRO A 16 -12.49 3.20 -5.28
C PRO A 16 -11.42 4.06 -4.60
N SER A 17 -10.22 3.52 -4.46
CA SER A 17 -9.08 4.21 -3.84
C SER A 17 -7.76 3.79 -4.46
N SER A 18 -6.72 4.60 -4.22
CA SER A 18 -5.35 4.32 -4.65
C SER A 18 -4.37 4.59 -3.53
N SER A 19 -3.24 3.89 -3.54
CA SER A 19 -2.17 4.12 -2.58
C SER A 19 -0.80 3.80 -3.17
N VAL A 20 0.22 4.53 -2.73
CA VAL A 20 1.57 4.49 -3.31
C VAL A 20 2.59 4.06 -2.25
N ILE A 21 3.27 2.96 -2.52
CA ILE A 21 4.51 2.61 -1.84
C ILE A 21 5.61 3.44 -2.48
N LEU A 22 5.84 4.63 -1.91
CA LEU A 22 6.84 5.57 -2.41
C LEU A 22 8.22 5.21 -1.86
N ILE A 23 9.17 5.00 -2.77
CA ILE A 23 10.52 4.54 -2.47
C ILE A 23 11.49 5.70 -2.68
N SER A 24 12.21 6.06 -1.62
CA SER A 24 13.18 7.16 -1.59
C SER A 24 14.38 6.89 -2.50
N PRO A 25 15.18 7.93 -2.83
CA PRO A 25 16.47 7.77 -3.52
C PRO A 25 17.41 6.72 -2.90
N THR A 26 17.27 6.45 -1.60
CA THR A 26 18.06 5.53 -0.77
C THR A 26 17.35 4.20 -0.47
N ASN A 27 16.27 3.87 -1.20
CA ASN A 27 15.47 2.64 -1.05
C ASN A 27 14.70 2.51 0.28
N GLU A 28 14.43 3.62 0.95
CA GLU A 28 13.52 3.67 2.11
C GLU A 28 12.08 3.85 1.64
N VAL A 29 11.11 3.48 2.48
CA VAL A 29 9.68 3.53 2.15
C VAL A 29 8.99 4.60 2.98
N LEU A 30 8.18 5.45 2.32
CA LEU A 30 7.36 6.45 2.99
C LEU A 30 6.18 5.78 3.72
N LEU A 31 6.05 6.06 5.01
CA LEU A 31 4.78 5.91 5.72
C LEU A 31 4.35 7.24 6.32
N LEU A 32 3.03 7.40 6.38
CA LEU A 32 2.32 8.49 7.01
C LEU A 32 1.71 7.97 8.30
N HIS A 33 1.86 8.74 9.38
CA HIS A 33 1.24 8.47 10.66
C HIS A 33 0.14 9.50 10.89
N ARG A 34 -1.12 9.06 10.81
CA ARG A 34 -2.27 9.92 11.14
C ARG A 34 -2.41 10.02 12.66
N VAL A 35 -2.01 11.15 13.24
CA VAL A 35 -2.33 11.48 14.63
C VAL A 35 -3.77 11.96 14.68
N GLN A 36 -4.71 11.06 14.98
CA GLN A 36 -6.09 11.45 15.23
C GLN A 36 -6.31 11.86 16.68
N THR A 37 -7.05 12.94 16.88
CA THR A 37 -7.69 13.34 18.14
C THR A 37 -9.00 12.58 18.42
N SER A 38 -9.39 11.61 17.58
CA SER A 38 -10.68 10.89 17.65
C SER A 38 -10.54 9.38 17.93
N ARG A 39 -11.51 8.82 18.67
CA ARG A 39 -11.49 7.47 19.31
C ARG A 39 -11.63 6.24 18.39
N SER A 40 -11.64 6.37 17.06
CA SER A 40 -12.15 5.29 16.19
C SER A 40 -11.11 4.51 15.37
N PHE A 41 -9.85 4.96 15.32
CA PHE A 41 -8.72 4.17 14.80
C PHE A 41 -7.47 4.58 15.58
N PRO A 42 -6.76 3.65 16.25
CA PRO A 42 -5.51 3.99 16.90
C PRO A 42 -4.45 4.29 15.84
N SER A 43 -3.62 5.30 16.11
CA SER A 43 -2.34 5.65 15.47
C SER A 43 -1.77 4.60 14.50
N ALA A 44 -2.30 4.57 13.27
CA ALA A 44 -1.90 3.62 12.24
C ALA A 44 -0.93 4.30 11.28
N HIS A 45 0.09 3.55 10.87
CA HIS A 45 1.00 3.96 9.82
C HIS A 45 0.51 3.40 8.49
N VAL A 46 0.43 4.25 7.48
CA VAL A 46 -0.13 3.91 6.17
C VAL A 46 0.74 4.47 5.06
N PHE A 47 0.71 3.82 3.89
CA PHE A 47 1.21 4.44 2.68
C PHE A 47 0.32 5.64 2.31
N PRO A 48 0.86 6.68 1.65
CA PRO A 48 0.03 7.74 1.10
C PRO A 48 -1.05 7.17 0.18
N GLY A 49 -2.27 7.70 0.29
CA GLY A 49 -3.38 7.22 -0.50
C GLY A 49 -4.76 7.56 0.04
N GLY A 50 -5.73 7.54 -0.85
CA GLY A 50 -7.10 7.92 -0.54
C GLY A 50 -8.08 7.56 -1.66
N ASN A 51 -9.27 8.12 -1.58
CA ASN A 51 -10.35 7.79 -2.52
C ASN A 51 -10.11 8.46 -3.86
N VAL A 52 -10.58 7.82 -4.93
CA VAL A 52 -10.76 8.50 -6.21
C VAL A 52 -11.78 9.62 -6.04
N ASP A 53 -11.46 10.80 -6.55
CA ASP A 53 -12.32 11.96 -6.50
C ASP A 53 -12.69 12.46 -7.91
N THR A 54 -13.98 12.57 -8.21
CA THR A 54 -14.44 12.96 -9.55
C THR A 54 -14.05 14.37 -9.96
N PHE A 55 -13.82 15.27 -8.99
CA PHE A 55 -13.38 16.64 -9.29
C PHE A 55 -11.92 16.67 -9.75
N HIS A 56 -11.08 15.75 -9.25
CA HIS A 56 -9.66 15.73 -9.53
C HIS A 56 -9.26 14.70 -10.59
N ASP A 57 -9.78 13.49 -10.46
CA ASP A 57 -9.19 12.27 -11.01
C ASP A 57 -10.03 11.73 -12.19
N GLY A 58 -11.31 12.12 -12.26
CA GLY A 58 -12.28 11.64 -13.25
C GLY A 58 -13.25 10.60 -12.70
N THR A 59 -14.06 10.02 -13.58
CA THR A 59 -15.10 9.06 -13.19
C THR A 59 -14.57 7.63 -13.13
N VAL A 60 -15.16 6.81 -12.26
CA VAL A 60 -14.96 5.36 -12.23
C VAL A 60 -16.15 4.64 -12.86
N PRO A 61 -15.98 3.37 -13.30
CA PRO A 61 -17.11 2.53 -13.70
C PRO A 61 -18.19 2.43 -12.62
N SER A 62 -19.42 2.19 -13.05
CA SER A 62 -20.61 2.16 -12.17
C SER A 62 -20.52 1.11 -11.07
N ASP A 63 -21.38 1.26 -10.06
CA ASP A 63 -21.50 0.30 -8.97
C ASP A 63 -21.83 -1.10 -9.52
N GLY A 64 -21.08 -2.12 -9.09
CA GLY A 64 -21.23 -3.50 -9.56
C GLY A 64 -20.53 -3.84 -10.87
N ASP A 65 -19.95 -2.86 -11.58
CA ASP A 65 -19.14 -3.13 -12.77
C ASP A 65 -17.76 -3.71 -12.36
N PRO A 66 -17.39 -4.92 -12.83
CA PRO A 66 -16.11 -5.55 -12.50
C PRO A 66 -14.89 -4.71 -12.93
N SER A 67 -15.03 -3.89 -13.97
CA SER A 67 -13.98 -3.01 -14.45
C SER A 67 -13.60 -1.92 -13.46
N ARG A 68 -14.46 -1.64 -12.46
CA ARG A 68 -14.11 -0.80 -11.31
C ARG A 68 -12.92 -1.35 -10.52
N HIS A 69 -12.63 -2.64 -10.64
CA HIS A 69 -11.50 -3.27 -9.97
C HIS A 69 -10.27 -3.43 -10.87
N ILE A 70 -10.20 -2.66 -11.95
CA ILE A 70 -9.08 -2.64 -12.89
C ILE A 70 -8.33 -1.32 -12.75
N ASP A 71 -7.01 -1.38 -12.87
CA ASP A 71 -6.15 -0.20 -12.95
C ASP A 71 -6.59 0.72 -14.11
N SER A 72 -6.56 2.03 -13.89
CA SER A 72 -6.93 3.03 -14.90
C SER A 72 -6.23 4.36 -14.65
N GLU A 73 -6.27 5.26 -15.63
CA GLU A 73 -5.76 6.62 -15.47
C GLU A 73 -6.36 7.33 -14.25
N THR A 74 -7.67 7.16 -14.00
CA THR A 74 -8.37 7.68 -12.82
C THR A 74 -7.73 7.21 -11.51
N TYR A 75 -7.41 5.92 -11.39
CA TYR A 75 -6.72 5.39 -10.20
C TYR A 75 -5.29 5.93 -10.08
N ARG A 76 -4.58 6.08 -11.20
CA ARG A 76 -3.21 6.60 -11.21
C ARG A 76 -3.15 8.07 -10.82
N LEU A 77 -4.09 8.90 -11.30
CA LEU A 77 -4.23 10.30 -10.91
C LEU A 77 -4.53 10.44 -9.42
N ALA A 78 -5.45 9.62 -8.89
CA ALA A 78 -5.75 9.60 -7.46
C ALA A 78 -4.50 9.26 -6.64
N ALA A 79 -3.68 8.30 -7.07
CA ALA A 79 -2.44 7.93 -6.38
C ALA A 79 -1.45 9.11 -6.24
N VAL A 80 -1.17 9.82 -7.34
CA VAL A 80 -0.22 10.95 -7.32
C VAL A 80 -0.79 12.18 -6.61
N ARG A 81 -2.11 12.44 -6.73
CA ARG A 81 -2.78 13.51 -6.01
C ARG A 81 -2.75 13.29 -4.50
N GLU A 82 -3.19 12.11 -4.04
CA GLU A 82 -3.22 11.78 -2.61
C GLU A 82 -1.81 11.84 -2.01
N THR A 83 -0.81 11.37 -2.75
CA THR A 83 0.60 11.52 -2.33
C THR A 83 0.97 13.00 -2.12
N PHE A 84 0.55 13.88 -3.03
CA PHE A 84 0.79 15.31 -2.89
C PHE A 84 0.01 15.93 -1.73
N GLU A 85 -1.28 15.63 -1.58
CA GLU A 85 -2.11 16.17 -0.49
C GLU A 85 -1.58 15.75 0.88
N GLU A 86 -1.27 14.47 1.08
CA GLU A 86 -0.95 13.93 2.40
C GLU A 86 0.52 14.08 2.80
N SER A 87 1.44 14.18 1.85
CA SER A 87 2.89 14.27 2.13
C SER A 87 3.57 15.53 1.62
N GLY A 88 2.91 16.29 0.72
CA GLY A 88 3.52 17.41 0.02
C GLY A 88 4.54 17.02 -1.06
N ILE A 89 4.81 15.73 -1.26
CA ILE A 89 5.71 15.24 -2.31
C ILE A 89 4.97 15.23 -3.65
N LEU A 90 5.57 15.91 -4.63
CA LEU A 90 4.96 16.09 -5.94
C LEU A 90 5.51 15.06 -6.94
N LEU A 91 4.68 14.08 -7.31
CA LEU A 91 5.00 13.08 -8.34
C LEU A 91 4.57 13.59 -9.71
N ALA A 92 5.37 14.51 -10.27
CA ALA A 92 5.10 15.17 -11.53
C ALA A 92 6.39 15.43 -12.31
N TYR A 93 6.29 15.49 -13.64
CA TYR A 93 7.38 15.89 -14.52
C TYR A 93 7.15 17.30 -15.07
N ASN A 94 8.23 18.04 -15.29
CA ASN A 94 8.17 19.25 -16.10
C ASN A 94 7.95 18.89 -17.58
N ASN A 95 7.21 19.73 -18.30
CA ASN A 95 6.90 19.47 -19.71
C ASN A 95 8.11 19.68 -20.65
N GLY A 96 9.16 20.38 -20.20
CA GLY A 96 10.29 20.77 -21.04
C GLY A 96 11.48 19.81 -21.03
N PHE A 97 11.73 19.08 -19.94
CA PHE A 97 13.01 18.38 -19.73
C PHE A 97 12.88 16.95 -19.18
N GLY A 98 11.66 16.45 -18.93
CA GLY A 98 11.46 15.10 -18.37
C GLY A 98 12.09 14.90 -16.99
N ARG A 99 12.28 15.99 -16.22
CA ARG A 99 12.76 15.96 -14.83
C ARG A 99 11.62 16.21 -13.87
N LEU A 100 11.74 15.69 -12.64
CA LEU A 100 10.74 15.94 -11.62
C LEU A 100 10.47 17.45 -11.50
N LEU A 101 9.20 17.81 -11.40
CA LEU A 101 8.79 19.20 -11.32
C LEU A 101 9.19 19.76 -9.96
N GLU A 102 10.04 20.77 -9.98
CA GLU A 102 10.40 21.56 -8.81
C GLU A 102 9.46 22.78 -8.72
N VAL A 103 8.90 23.00 -7.53
CA VAL A 103 8.03 24.13 -7.21
C VAL A 103 8.50 24.67 -5.86
N GLU A 104 8.63 25.99 -5.75
CA GLU A 104 9.03 26.66 -4.51
C GLU A 104 8.10 26.29 -3.35
N ASP A 105 8.67 26.11 -2.15
CA ASP A 105 7.94 25.50 -1.02
C ASP A 105 6.65 26.23 -0.64
N LEU A 106 6.66 27.57 -0.61
CA LEU A 106 5.47 28.37 -0.30
C LEU A 106 4.38 28.19 -1.34
N GLU A 107 4.75 28.12 -2.62
CA GLU A 107 3.82 27.95 -3.73
C GLU A 107 3.27 26.52 -3.79
N ARG A 108 4.14 25.53 -3.54
CA ARG A 108 3.78 24.12 -3.43
C ARG A 108 2.79 23.91 -2.29
N GLU A 109 3.04 24.47 -1.12
CA GLU A 109 2.17 24.35 0.04
C GLU A 109 0.82 25.07 -0.15
N ALA A 110 0.82 26.27 -0.74
CA ALA A 110 -0.42 26.95 -1.12
C ALA A 110 -1.22 26.13 -2.14
N GLY A 111 -0.53 25.53 -3.12
CA GLY A 111 -1.11 24.60 -4.08
C GLY A 111 -1.72 23.37 -3.42
N ARG A 112 -1.00 22.75 -2.47
CA ARG A 112 -1.46 21.59 -1.70
C ARG A 112 -2.79 21.89 -1.00
N LYS A 113 -2.87 23.03 -0.32
CA LYS A 113 -4.10 23.48 0.36
C LYS A 113 -5.24 23.73 -0.63
N ALA A 114 -4.98 24.38 -1.76
CA ALA A 114 -6.00 24.68 -2.76
C ALA A 114 -6.55 23.41 -3.43
N VAL A 115 -5.67 22.44 -3.73
CA VAL A 115 -6.05 21.13 -4.26
C VAL A 115 -6.88 20.37 -3.21
N HIS A 116 -6.40 20.25 -1.98
CA HIS A 116 -7.11 19.55 -0.91
C HIS A 116 -8.51 20.13 -0.61
N LYS A 117 -8.66 21.46 -0.67
CA LYS A 117 -9.95 22.16 -0.52
C LYS A 117 -10.85 22.09 -1.76
N LYS A 118 -10.40 21.44 -2.84
CA LYS A 118 -11.10 21.38 -4.14
C LYS A 118 -11.36 22.74 -4.77
N GLU A 119 -10.48 23.70 -4.54
CA GLU A 119 -10.54 25.03 -5.17
C GLU A 119 -9.98 24.99 -6.60
N VAL A 120 -9.08 24.04 -6.89
CA VAL A 120 -8.48 23.84 -8.21
C VAL A 120 -8.25 22.34 -8.46
N PRO A 121 -8.59 21.81 -9.65
CA PRO A 121 -8.23 20.43 -10.00
C PRO A 121 -6.71 20.25 -9.99
N PHE A 122 -6.24 19.09 -9.52
CA PHE A 122 -4.81 18.81 -9.34
C PHE A 122 -4.01 18.97 -10.65
N THR A 123 -4.53 18.40 -11.74
CA THR A 123 -3.95 18.48 -13.08
C THR A 123 -3.89 19.92 -13.61
N LYS A 124 -4.89 20.75 -13.30
CA LYS A 124 -4.94 22.17 -13.69
C LYS A 124 -3.94 23.00 -12.90
N TRP A 125 -3.79 22.74 -11.61
CA TRP A 125 -2.76 23.37 -10.80
C TRP A 125 -1.36 23.03 -11.32
N LEU A 126 -1.07 21.75 -11.56
CA LEU A 126 0.20 21.29 -12.14
C LEU A 126 0.51 21.92 -13.49
N SER A 127 -0.49 21.97 -14.39
CA SER A 127 -0.32 22.57 -15.72
C SER A 127 0.06 24.06 -15.64
N LYS A 128 -0.50 24.82 -14.68
CA LYS A 128 -0.10 26.21 -14.42
C LYS A 128 1.34 26.34 -13.93
N LYS A 129 1.91 25.29 -13.34
CA LYS A 129 3.33 25.20 -12.95
C LYS A 129 4.22 24.65 -14.06
N GLY A 130 3.69 24.43 -15.26
CA GLY A 130 4.44 23.90 -16.39
C GLY A 130 4.76 22.40 -16.30
N GLY A 131 4.01 21.65 -15.48
CA GLY A 131 4.20 20.22 -15.33
C GLY A 131 2.95 19.38 -15.55
N ARG A 132 3.14 18.07 -15.51
CA ARG A 132 2.11 17.04 -15.66
C ARG A 132 2.29 15.94 -14.61
N PRO A 133 1.22 15.25 -14.19
CA PRO A 133 1.32 14.13 -13.27
C PRO A 133 2.20 13.01 -13.84
N ASP A 134 3.02 12.38 -12.99
CA ASP A 134 3.80 11.20 -13.38
C ASP A 134 3.03 9.90 -13.10
N ILE A 135 2.04 9.65 -13.93
CA ILE A 135 1.20 8.44 -13.85
C ILE A 135 1.84 7.22 -14.53
N ASP A 136 2.83 7.43 -15.39
CA ASP A 136 3.44 6.37 -16.21
C ASP A 136 4.46 5.55 -15.41
N ASN A 137 5.15 6.17 -14.44
CA ASN A 137 6.08 5.47 -13.55
C ASN A 137 5.40 4.74 -12.38
N LEU A 138 4.08 4.89 -12.21
CA LEU A 138 3.33 4.05 -11.27
C LEU A 138 3.31 2.61 -11.78
N ILE A 139 3.90 1.70 -11.00
CA ILE A 139 3.91 0.27 -11.29
C ILE A 139 2.78 -0.38 -10.49
N PRO A 140 1.71 -0.91 -11.14
CA PRO A 140 0.65 -1.63 -10.44
C PRO A 140 1.24 -2.79 -9.65
N PHE A 141 0.96 -2.84 -8.36
CA PHE A 141 1.52 -3.86 -7.48
C PHE A 141 0.50 -4.88 -7.00
N THR A 142 -0.63 -4.48 -6.43
CA THR A 142 -1.75 -5.37 -6.06
C THR A 142 -3.03 -4.55 -5.90
N ARG A 143 -4.19 -5.19 -6.03
CA ARG A 143 -5.46 -4.59 -5.61
C ARG A 143 -5.94 -5.23 -4.31
N TRP A 144 -6.40 -4.41 -3.38
CA TRP A 144 -6.94 -4.86 -2.10
C TRP A 144 -8.40 -4.48 -1.97
N ILE A 145 -9.26 -5.46 -1.69
CA ILE A 145 -10.69 -5.24 -1.42
C ILE A 145 -10.97 -5.53 0.04
N THR A 146 -11.49 -4.54 0.76
CA THR A 146 -11.89 -4.73 2.15
C THR A 146 -12.95 -5.84 2.26
N PRO A 147 -12.78 -6.82 3.16
CA PRO A 147 -13.71 -7.91 3.34
C PRO A 147 -15.16 -7.45 3.65
N PRO A 148 -16.18 -8.25 3.27
CA PRO A 148 -17.60 -7.87 3.38
C PRO A 148 -18.12 -7.72 4.82
N ASN A 149 -17.38 -8.24 5.81
CA ASN A 149 -17.70 -8.11 7.22
C ASN A 149 -17.28 -6.77 7.84
N VAL A 150 -16.58 -5.91 7.08
CA VAL A 150 -16.18 -4.57 7.52
C VAL A 150 -17.17 -3.54 6.96
N PRO A 151 -17.74 -2.62 7.78
CA PRO A 151 -18.77 -1.69 7.32
C PRO A 151 -18.30 -0.69 6.26
N LYS A 152 -17.08 -0.16 6.42
CA LYS A 152 -16.44 0.73 5.44
C LYS A 152 -15.51 -0.09 4.57
N ARG A 153 -15.84 -0.21 3.29
CA ARG A 153 -15.09 -1.02 2.33
C ARG A 153 -14.43 -0.15 1.27
N PHE A 154 -13.26 -0.59 0.82
CA PHE A 154 -12.45 0.04 -0.20
C PHE A 154 -11.99 -0.99 -1.22
N THR A 155 -11.75 -0.54 -2.45
CA THR A 155 -11.03 -1.28 -3.48
C THR A 155 -9.81 -0.43 -3.87
N THR A 156 -8.70 -0.71 -3.21
CA THR A 156 -7.47 0.08 -3.30
C THR A 156 -6.53 -0.52 -4.33
N GLN A 157 -6.19 0.25 -5.36
CA GLN A 157 -5.05 -0.06 -6.22
C GLN A 157 -3.75 0.38 -5.53
N MET A 158 -2.86 -0.56 -5.25
CA MET A 158 -1.53 -0.29 -4.72
C MET A 158 -0.55 -0.16 -5.87
N TYR A 159 0.32 0.86 -5.79
CA TYR A 159 1.40 1.08 -6.75
C TYR A 159 2.75 1.13 -6.06
N LEU A 160 3.80 0.74 -6.78
CA LEU A 160 5.17 1.14 -6.46
C LEU A 160 5.53 2.40 -7.25
N TYR A 161 6.22 3.33 -6.61
CA TYR A 161 6.84 4.47 -7.28
C TYR A 161 8.25 4.66 -6.72
N PHE A 162 9.23 4.88 -7.60
CA PHE A 162 10.63 5.03 -7.23
C PHE A 162 11.10 6.45 -7.54
N LEU A 163 11.44 7.23 -6.52
CA LEU A 163 12.15 8.49 -6.72
C LEU A 163 13.55 8.21 -7.32
N PRO A 164 14.10 9.07 -8.18
CA PRO A 164 15.43 8.87 -8.78
C PRO A 164 16.50 8.53 -7.73
N VAL A 165 17.44 7.64 -8.06
CA VAL A 165 18.57 7.35 -7.16
C VAL A 165 19.43 8.61 -7.05
N SER A 166 19.89 8.91 -5.83
CA SER A 166 20.81 10.03 -5.61
C SER A 166 22.23 9.62 -6.04
N THR A 167 22.77 10.26 -7.07
CA THR A 167 24.19 10.12 -7.44
C THR A 167 24.99 11.17 -6.67
N ALA A 168 25.43 10.86 -5.45
CA ALA A 168 26.20 11.79 -4.63
C ALA A 168 27.59 12.16 -5.21
N ASN A 169 27.97 11.70 -6.41
CA ASN A 169 29.25 11.95 -7.06
C ASN A 169 29.14 12.49 -8.51
N ALA A 170 28.27 13.49 -8.76
CA ALA A 170 28.42 14.32 -9.97
C ALA A 170 29.52 15.39 -9.74
N PRO A 171 30.46 15.63 -10.68
CA PRO A 171 31.57 16.56 -10.45
C PRO A 171 31.07 17.99 -10.21
N LYS A 172 31.56 18.61 -9.13
CA LYS A 172 31.39 20.04 -8.85
C LYS A 172 32.23 20.85 -9.84
N ILE A 173 31.60 21.42 -10.86
CA ILE A 173 32.19 22.52 -11.64
C ILE A 173 31.44 23.80 -11.30
N GLY A 174 32.22 24.83 -10.94
CA GLY A 174 31.84 26.02 -10.19
C GLY A 174 30.70 26.85 -10.77
N GLY A 175 29.79 27.22 -9.88
CA GLY A 175 28.70 28.18 -10.01
C GLY A 175 28.03 28.31 -8.64
N PRO A 176 27.38 29.43 -8.29
CA PRO A 176 26.84 29.64 -6.94
C PRO A 176 25.83 28.54 -6.59
N LEU A 177 26.21 27.73 -5.59
CA LEU A 177 25.49 26.68 -4.88
C LEU A 177 24.89 25.54 -5.71
N SER A 178 25.67 24.47 -5.87
CA SER A 178 25.18 23.13 -6.18
C SER A 178 24.37 22.57 -4.99
N ARG A 179 23.11 22.96 -4.86
CA ARG A 179 22.13 22.41 -3.89
C ARG A 179 21.46 21.14 -4.42
N ALA A 180 22.22 20.30 -5.12
CA ALA A 180 21.75 19.12 -5.84
C ALA A 180 21.89 17.81 -5.04
N GLN A 181 21.99 17.85 -3.71
CA GLN A 181 22.14 16.66 -2.85
C GLN A 181 21.20 16.60 -1.63
N GLU A 182 20.29 17.55 -1.49
CA GLU A 182 19.12 17.46 -0.60
C GLU A 182 17.87 17.82 -1.42
N ALA A 183 17.61 17.04 -2.47
CA ALA A 183 16.35 17.15 -3.19
C ALA A 183 15.24 16.55 -2.31
N LEU A 184 14.60 17.46 -1.56
CA LEU A 184 13.15 17.62 -1.58
C LEU A 184 12.32 16.37 -1.20
N ILE A 185 12.50 15.88 0.02
CA ILE A 185 11.30 15.60 0.82
C ILE A 185 11.10 16.86 1.63
N PRO A 186 10.14 17.72 1.27
CA PRO A 186 9.81 18.84 2.13
C PRO A 186 9.52 18.30 3.52
N SER A 187 10.07 18.92 4.57
CA SER A 187 9.59 18.66 5.93
C SER A 187 8.07 18.78 5.90
N PRO A 188 7.31 17.75 6.29
CA PRO A 188 5.85 17.78 6.25
C PRO A 188 5.36 19.03 6.95
N THR A 189 4.82 19.98 6.19
CA THR A 189 4.35 21.26 6.71
C THR A 189 3.01 21.03 7.40
N HIS A 190 2.89 21.55 8.63
CA HIS A 190 1.68 21.39 9.42
C HIS A 190 0.46 21.99 8.69
N ASP A 191 -0.49 21.13 8.35
CA ASP A 191 -1.85 21.57 8.01
C ASP A 191 -2.41 22.30 9.21
N GLY A 192 -2.73 23.59 9.05
CA GLY A 192 -3.13 24.51 10.12
C GLY A 192 -4.40 24.09 10.88
N GLY A 193 -4.29 23.05 11.70
CA GLY A 193 -5.15 22.80 12.85
C GLY A 193 -6.05 21.55 12.85
N LEU A 194 -5.97 20.58 11.93
CA LEU A 194 -6.97 19.49 11.95
C LEU A 194 -6.51 18.03 11.94
N GLU A 195 -5.37 17.62 11.38
CA GLU A 195 -4.87 16.24 11.55
C GLU A 195 -3.32 16.27 11.48
N HIS A 196 -2.60 15.87 12.54
CA HIS A 196 -1.13 15.85 12.44
C HIS A 196 -0.73 14.57 11.69
N THR A 197 -0.34 14.69 10.43
CA THR A 197 0.23 13.56 9.69
C THR A 197 1.75 13.68 9.71
N GLU A 198 2.42 12.79 10.45
CA GLU A 198 3.88 12.70 10.41
C GLU A 198 4.29 11.81 9.22
N ALA A 199 5.06 12.34 8.28
CA ALA A 199 5.57 11.57 7.15
C ALA A 199 7.05 11.23 7.37
N LYS A 200 7.40 9.95 7.26
CA LYS A 200 8.76 9.46 7.47
C LYS A 200 9.14 8.45 6.40
N PHE A 201 10.39 8.52 5.95
CA PHE A 201 11.02 7.43 5.22
C PHE A 201 11.86 6.61 6.19
N LEU A 202 11.67 5.29 6.18
CA LEU A 202 12.55 4.34 6.86
C LEU A 202 12.71 3.10 5.97
N PRO A 203 13.77 2.30 6.16
CA PRO A 203 13.85 0.99 5.52
C PRO A 203 12.61 0.15 5.81
N ALA A 204 12.13 -0.61 4.82
CA ALA A 204 10.92 -1.43 4.97
C ALA A 204 11.02 -2.41 6.16
N SER A 205 12.21 -2.97 6.39
CA SER A 205 12.51 -3.82 7.55
C SER A 205 12.35 -3.10 8.88
N THR A 206 12.71 -1.82 8.96
CA THR A 206 12.60 -1.01 10.18
C THR A 206 11.14 -0.77 10.51
N TRP A 207 10.30 -0.46 9.51
CA TRP A 207 8.85 -0.37 9.70
C TRP A 207 8.23 -1.68 10.20
N LEU A 208 8.67 -2.80 9.63
CA LEU A 208 8.21 -4.12 10.08
C LEU A 208 8.62 -4.41 11.51
N GLU A 209 9.84 -4.02 11.91
CA GLU A 209 10.33 -4.22 13.26
C GLU A 209 9.54 -3.41 14.28
N GLN A 210 9.33 -2.11 14.02
CA GLN A 210 8.49 -1.26 14.87
C GLN A 210 7.06 -1.81 15.02
N ALA A 211 6.51 -2.41 13.97
CA ALA A 211 5.19 -3.04 14.05
C ALA A 211 5.20 -4.34 14.86
N ARG A 212 6.30 -5.11 14.84
CA ARG A 212 6.48 -6.33 15.64
C ARG A 212 6.68 -6.02 17.12
N THR A 213 7.45 -4.97 17.44
CA THR A 213 7.66 -4.51 18.82
C THR A 213 6.44 -3.77 19.39
N GLY A 214 5.46 -3.45 18.54
CA GLY A 214 4.21 -2.78 18.93
C GLY A 214 4.34 -1.26 19.05
N GLU A 215 5.44 -0.67 18.60
CA GLU A 215 5.66 0.77 18.53
C GLU A 215 4.71 1.44 17.53
N ILE A 216 4.37 0.75 16.45
CA ILE A 216 3.43 1.22 15.43
C ILE A 216 2.39 0.16 15.07
N ILE A 217 1.33 0.60 14.42
CA ILE A 217 0.27 -0.27 13.91
C ILE A 217 0.31 -0.28 12.39
N LEU A 218 0.49 -1.48 11.83
CA LEU A 218 0.35 -1.74 10.40
C LEU A 218 -0.80 -2.70 10.17
N PHE A 219 -1.73 -2.30 9.30
CA PHE A 219 -2.79 -3.20 8.85
C PHE A 219 -2.23 -4.26 7.88
N PRO A 220 -2.94 -5.39 7.70
CA PRO A 220 -2.47 -6.49 6.86
C PRO A 220 -1.95 -6.10 5.47
N PRO A 221 -2.60 -5.20 4.69
CA PRO A 221 -2.06 -4.77 3.40
C PRO A 221 -0.69 -4.11 3.54
N GLN A 222 -0.52 -3.18 4.48
CA GLN A 222 0.72 -2.43 4.71
C GLN A 222 1.84 -3.36 5.15
N PHE A 223 1.58 -4.20 6.16
CA PHE A 223 2.57 -5.14 6.69
C PHE A 223 3.00 -6.15 5.62
N PHE A 224 2.06 -6.70 4.87
CA PHE A 224 2.37 -7.66 3.81
C PHE A 224 3.21 -7.04 2.69
N LEU A 225 2.80 -5.88 2.16
CA LEU A 225 3.51 -5.24 1.06
C LEU A 225 4.91 -4.77 1.49
N LEU A 226 5.07 -4.27 2.73
CA LEU A 226 6.39 -3.98 3.30
C LEU A 226 7.25 -5.25 3.40
N THR A 227 6.66 -6.39 3.83
CA THR A 227 7.37 -7.68 3.90
C THR A 227 7.86 -8.15 2.55
N ILE A 228 7.09 -7.93 1.49
CA ILE A 228 7.53 -8.24 0.12
C ILE A 228 8.65 -7.30 -0.31
N VAL A 229 8.47 -5.99 -0.13
CA VAL A 229 9.47 -4.97 -0.52
C VAL A 229 10.79 -5.16 0.24
N SER A 230 10.75 -5.50 1.54
CA SER A 230 11.95 -5.68 2.37
C SER A 230 12.83 -6.85 1.96
N GLN A 231 12.30 -7.82 1.18
CA GLN A 231 13.11 -8.90 0.62
C GLN A 231 14.08 -8.42 -0.46
N PHE A 232 13.81 -7.27 -1.06
CA PHE A 232 14.61 -6.69 -2.14
C PHE A 232 15.33 -5.42 -1.71
N LEU A 233 14.66 -4.57 -0.93
CA LEU A 233 15.17 -3.29 -0.46
C LEU A 233 15.71 -3.47 0.97
N THR A 234 16.94 -3.96 1.08
CA THR A 234 17.53 -4.24 2.39
C THR A 234 17.98 -2.94 3.08
N PRO A 235 17.77 -2.81 4.40
CA PRO A 235 18.51 -1.81 5.18
C PRO A 235 20.00 -2.15 5.04
N THR A 236 20.86 -1.17 4.79
CA THR A 236 22.28 -1.50 4.61
C THR A 236 23.18 -0.58 5.40
N VAL A 237 24.28 -1.19 5.87
CA VAL A 237 25.35 -0.61 6.67
C VAL A 237 25.79 0.73 6.05
N PRO A 238 26.01 1.79 6.84
CA PRO A 238 26.16 3.18 6.35
C PRO A 238 27.18 3.44 5.23
N ASN A 239 28.09 2.51 4.94
CA ASN A 239 29.23 2.72 4.03
C ASN A 239 29.22 1.88 2.74
N ALA A 240 28.14 1.15 2.40
CA ALA A 240 28.18 0.14 1.32
C ALA A 240 27.23 0.36 0.13
N LEU A 241 26.37 1.39 0.13
CA LEU A 241 25.40 1.56 -0.96
C LEU A 241 25.90 2.52 -2.02
N THR A 242 26.45 1.97 -3.11
CA THR A 242 26.65 2.73 -4.34
C THR A 242 25.32 2.87 -5.09
N PRO A 243 25.15 3.91 -5.93
CA PRO A 243 23.96 4.05 -6.78
C PRO A 243 23.64 2.78 -7.59
N GLU A 244 24.65 2.05 -8.04
CA GLU A 244 24.50 0.81 -8.81
C GLU A 244 23.82 -0.29 -8.00
N ILE A 245 24.16 -0.44 -6.70
CA ILE A 245 23.51 -1.43 -5.83
C ILE A 245 22.05 -1.06 -5.59
N LEU A 246 21.77 0.22 -5.35
CA LEU A 246 20.40 0.72 -5.16
C LEU A 246 19.56 0.44 -6.42
N GLU A 247 20.10 0.72 -7.60
CA GLU A 247 19.43 0.43 -8.88
C GLU A 247 19.25 -1.06 -9.12
N GLN A 248 20.22 -1.90 -8.75
CA GLN A 248 20.13 -3.34 -8.88
C GLN A 248 18.99 -3.91 -8.02
N GLN A 249 18.88 -3.49 -6.76
CA GLN A 249 17.78 -3.87 -5.87
C GLN A 249 16.42 -3.46 -6.45
N ARG A 250 16.31 -2.21 -6.92
CA ARG A 250 15.09 -1.69 -7.57
C ARG A 250 14.74 -2.50 -8.82
N LYS A 251 15.72 -2.86 -9.64
CA LYS A 251 15.53 -3.66 -10.86
C LYS A 251 14.98 -5.06 -10.51
N GLN A 252 15.52 -5.71 -9.48
CA GLN A 252 15.04 -7.00 -9.01
C GLN A 252 13.59 -6.93 -8.52
N LEU A 253 13.25 -5.94 -7.69
CA LEU A 253 11.88 -5.73 -7.23
C LEU A 253 10.92 -5.46 -8.40
N LYS A 254 11.29 -4.59 -9.33
CA LYS A 254 10.49 -4.30 -10.53
C LYS A 254 10.26 -5.55 -11.38
N GLN A 255 11.28 -6.39 -11.56
CA GLN A 255 11.17 -7.65 -12.30
C GLN A 255 10.27 -8.65 -11.57
N PHE A 256 10.40 -8.76 -10.25
CA PHE A 256 9.55 -9.60 -9.42
C PHE A 256 8.07 -9.22 -9.55
N VAL A 257 7.74 -7.93 -9.45
CA VAL A 257 6.35 -7.46 -9.60
C VAL A 257 5.81 -7.65 -11.02
N LYS A 258 6.64 -7.42 -12.04
CA LYS A 258 6.21 -7.55 -13.45
C LYS A 258 6.07 -8.99 -13.94
N ARG A 259 6.89 -9.92 -13.43
CA ARG A 259 7.01 -11.29 -13.99
C ARG A 259 6.68 -12.39 -12.99
N GLY A 260 6.68 -12.09 -11.69
CA GLY A 260 6.40 -13.05 -10.63
C GLY A 260 4.92 -13.10 -10.28
N GLY A 261 4.55 -14.13 -9.52
CA GLY A 261 3.19 -14.36 -9.03
C GLY A 261 2.32 -15.17 -9.99
N ASP A 262 1.35 -15.88 -9.41
CA ASP A 262 0.21 -16.48 -10.11
C ASP A 262 -1.06 -16.11 -9.32
N PRO A 263 -1.79 -15.06 -9.73
CA PRO A 263 -1.61 -14.24 -10.94
C PRO A 263 -0.41 -13.27 -10.83
N PRO A 264 0.01 -12.61 -11.94
CA PRO A 264 0.97 -11.52 -11.87
C PRO A 264 0.59 -10.50 -10.79
N TRP A 265 1.56 -10.00 -10.02
CA TRP A 265 1.29 -9.15 -8.84
C TRP A 265 0.33 -8.00 -9.15
N GLY A 266 0.62 -7.20 -10.19
CA GLY A 266 -0.20 -6.05 -10.58
C GLY A 266 -1.66 -6.39 -10.95
N GLU A 267 -1.95 -7.64 -11.27
CA GLU A 267 -3.29 -8.16 -11.57
C GLU A 267 -3.96 -8.85 -10.37
N ALA A 268 -3.18 -9.17 -9.33
CA ALA A 268 -3.70 -9.82 -8.14
C ALA A 268 -4.73 -8.93 -7.45
N CYS A 269 -5.87 -9.53 -7.13
CA CYS A 269 -6.92 -8.90 -6.33
C CYS A 269 -7.08 -9.69 -5.04
N ILE A 270 -6.94 -9.03 -3.90
CA ILE A 270 -6.82 -9.67 -2.59
C ILE A 270 -7.92 -9.11 -1.69
N SER A 271 -8.79 -10.00 -1.21
CA SER A 271 -9.71 -9.73 -0.10
C SER A 271 -9.42 -10.72 1.02
N PRO A 272 -8.72 -10.30 2.09
CA PRO A 272 -8.28 -11.22 3.13
C PRO A 272 -9.45 -11.94 3.79
N GLN A 273 -9.41 -13.28 3.78
CA GLN A 273 -10.46 -14.09 4.37
C GLN A 273 -9.90 -14.92 5.53
N ALA A 274 -10.50 -14.78 6.71
CA ALA A 274 -10.15 -15.62 7.84
C ALA A 274 -10.45 -17.10 7.52
N LEU A 275 -9.44 -17.93 7.67
CA LEU A 275 -9.62 -19.38 7.72
C LEU A 275 -10.35 -19.73 9.02
N ILE A 276 -11.18 -20.78 8.98
CA ILE A 276 -11.98 -21.19 10.14
C ILE A 276 -11.04 -21.62 11.28
N GLY A 277 -11.21 -20.98 12.44
CA GLY A 277 -10.45 -21.26 13.67
C GLY A 277 -9.41 -20.20 14.02
N GLN A 278 -8.66 -20.46 15.10
CA GLN A 278 -7.51 -19.67 15.57
C GLN A 278 -6.38 -20.63 15.95
N LEU A 279 -5.14 -20.15 15.87
CA LEU A 279 -3.96 -20.90 16.35
C LEU A 279 -4.06 -21.04 17.85
N GLY A 280 -3.41 -22.05 18.44
CA GLY A 280 -3.33 -22.19 19.91
C GLY A 280 -2.81 -20.92 20.62
N ASN A 281 -2.13 -20.02 19.91
CA ASN A 281 -1.68 -18.71 20.40
C ASN A 281 -2.70 -17.56 20.21
N GLY A 282 -3.91 -17.84 19.73
CA GLY A 282 -4.99 -16.87 19.50
C GLY A 282 -4.89 -16.07 18.20
N LYS A 283 -3.89 -16.33 17.33
CA LYS A 283 -3.79 -15.64 16.02
C LYS A 283 -4.82 -16.20 15.03
N VAL A 284 -5.43 -15.29 14.27
CA VAL A 284 -6.27 -15.60 13.11
C VAL A 284 -5.36 -15.74 11.87
N VAL A 285 -5.63 -16.75 11.04
CA VAL A 285 -4.95 -16.94 9.75
C VAL A 285 -5.82 -16.38 8.64
N LEU A 286 -5.33 -15.39 7.91
CA LEU A 286 -6.00 -14.80 6.75
C LEU A 286 -5.41 -15.35 5.45
N SER A 287 -6.24 -16.00 4.62
CA SER A 287 -5.89 -16.34 3.23
C SER A 287 -5.90 -15.10 2.37
N LEU A 288 -4.92 -14.99 1.46
CA LEU A 288 -4.80 -13.91 0.49
C LEU A 288 -5.22 -14.32 -0.93
N GLU A 289 -5.74 -15.54 -1.14
CA GLU A 289 -6.01 -16.08 -2.47
C GLU A 289 -7.32 -15.60 -3.10
N HIS A 290 -8.22 -15.03 -2.29
CA HIS A 290 -9.57 -14.70 -2.72
C HIS A 290 -9.63 -13.27 -3.24
N PRO A 291 -10.29 -13.01 -4.38
CA PRO A 291 -10.46 -11.66 -4.92
C PRO A 291 -11.56 -10.85 -4.24
N GLY A 292 -12.34 -11.47 -3.35
CA GLY A 292 -13.53 -10.89 -2.73
C GLY A 292 -14.81 -11.20 -3.51
N LEU A 293 -15.96 -11.12 -2.82
CA LEU A 293 -17.28 -11.46 -3.37
C LEU A 293 -17.63 -10.70 -4.65
N ASP A 294 -17.10 -9.48 -4.80
CA ASP A 294 -17.33 -8.62 -5.96
C ASP A 294 -16.73 -9.20 -7.26
N LEU A 295 -15.75 -10.11 -7.15
CA LEU A 295 -14.93 -10.57 -8.28
C LEU A 295 -14.78 -12.08 -8.42
N GLU A 296 -15.33 -12.88 -7.50
CA GLU A 296 -15.25 -14.36 -7.55
C GLU A 296 -15.71 -14.94 -8.90
N LYS A 297 -16.72 -14.33 -9.52
CA LYS A 297 -17.28 -14.76 -10.81
C LYS A 297 -16.54 -14.19 -12.03
N HIS A 298 -15.58 -13.30 -11.82
CA HIS A 298 -14.89 -12.53 -12.86
C HIS A 298 -13.45 -13.02 -13.11
N GLY A 299 -13.10 -14.22 -12.64
CA GLY A 299 -11.82 -14.88 -12.92
C GLY A 299 -10.60 -14.25 -12.24
N ARG A 300 -10.78 -13.20 -11.43
CA ARG A 300 -9.70 -12.59 -10.65
C ARG A 300 -9.26 -13.52 -9.53
N LYS A 301 -7.99 -13.42 -9.15
CA LYS A 301 -7.38 -14.25 -8.11
C LYS A 301 -6.51 -13.36 -7.21
N GLY A 302 -6.39 -13.76 -5.95
CA GLY A 302 -5.41 -13.19 -5.04
C GLY A 302 -4.11 -13.98 -5.06
N ILE A 303 -3.24 -13.73 -4.08
CA ILE A 303 -1.95 -14.38 -3.96
C ILE A 303 -2.07 -15.61 -3.08
N LYS A 304 -1.84 -16.79 -3.66
CA LYS A 304 -2.02 -18.07 -2.98
C LYS A 304 -0.84 -18.45 -2.09
N ASP A 305 0.36 -17.94 -2.34
CA ASP A 305 1.57 -18.50 -1.71
C ASP A 305 1.74 -18.08 -0.24
N PHE A 306 1.04 -17.03 0.19
CA PHE A 306 1.17 -16.41 1.51
C PHE A 306 -0.14 -16.39 2.29
N VAL A 307 0.00 -16.36 3.61
CA VAL A 307 -1.06 -16.07 4.58
C VAL A 307 -0.60 -14.97 5.52
N VAL A 308 -1.55 -14.22 6.07
CA VAL A 308 -1.28 -13.25 7.15
C VAL A 308 -1.78 -13.84 8.46
N LEU A 309 -0.91 -13.97 9.44
CA LEU A 309 -1.28 -14.28 10.82
C LEU A 309 -1.43 -12.96 11.57
N VAL A 310 -2.51 -12.81 12.31
CA VAL A 310 -2.78 -11.56 13.04
C VAL A 310 -3.62 -11.82 14.28
N LYS A 311 -3.31 -11.09 15.35
CA LYS A 311 -4.15 -11.00 16.54
C LYS A 311 -4.90 -9.67 16.53
N PHE A 312 -6.22 -9.72 16.44
CA PHE A 312 -7.04 -8.52 16.48
C PHE A 312 -7.30 -8.12 17.94
N SER A 313 -6.94 -6.89 18.29
CA SER A 313 -7.29 -6.28 19.58
C SER A 313 -8.27 -5.11 19.37
N LYS A 314 -8.76 -4.51 20.46
CA LYS A 314 -9.56 -3.27 20.39
C LYS A 314 -8.81 -2.14 19.71
N GLU A 315 -7.47 -2.16 19.81
CA GLU A 315 -6.60 -1.17 19.21
C GLU A 315 -6.14 -1.55 17.78
N GLY A 316 -6.80 -2.51 17.14
CA GLY A 316 -6.45 -2.95 15.80
C GLY A 316 -5.50 -4.15 15.77
N PRO A 317 -4.85 -4.41 14.62
CA PRO A 317 -4.02 -5.60 14.44
C PRO A 317 -2.75 -5.52 15.28
N ARG A 318 -2.38 -6.64 15.88
CA ARG A 318 -1.15 -6.86 16.65
C ARG A 318 -0.53 -8.19 16.26
N GLU A 319 0.77 -8.32 16.54
CA GLU A 319 1.54 -9.55 16.29
C GLU A 319 1.41 -10.07 14.85
N VAL A 320 1.34 -9.13 13.89
CA VAL A 320 1.16 -9.43 12.47
C VAL A 320 2.39 -10.15 11.94
N GLU A 321 2.17 -11.21 11.18
CA GLU A 321 3.23 -12.06 10.65
C GLU A 321 2.81 -12.59 9.29
N ILE A 322 3.77 -12.68 8.36
CA ILE A 322 3.55 -13.29 7.05
C ILE A 322 4.21 -14.66 7.07
N LYS A 323 3.45 -15.69 6.69
CA LYS A 323 3.98 -17.02 6.46
C LYS A 323 3.62 -17.48 5.05
N THR A 324 4.47 -18.30 4.48
CA THR A 324 4.10 -19.08 3.30
C THR A 324 3.06 -20.13 3.68
N ARG A 325 2.29 -20.61 2.69
CA ARG A 325 1.39 -21.74 2.89
C ARG A 325 2.12 -22.99 3.40
N LYS A 326 3.36 -23.21 3.01
CA LYS A 326 4.13 -24.37 3.44
C LYS A 326 4.43 -24.31 4.94
N GLU A 327 4.85 -23.16 5.43
CA GLU A 327 5.18 -22.94 6.85
C GLU A 327 3.93 -23.08 7.74
N ILE A 328 2.81 -22.43 7.39
CA ILE A 328 1.60 -22.53 8.21
C ILE A 328 1.04 -23.96 8.26
N MET A 329 1.17 -24.73 7.18
CA MET A 329 0.75 -26.13 7.18
C MET A 329 1.62 -27.00 8.10
N GLN A 330 2.89 -26.65 8.30
CA GLN A 330 3.73 -27.28 9.30
C GLN A 330 3.29 -26.91 10.71
N ASP A 331 3.07 -25.62 10.98
CA ASP A 331 2.60 -25.15 12.29
C ASP A 331 1.28 -25.82 12.70
N VAL A 332 0.32 -25.91 11.79
CA VAL A 332 -0.99 -26.55 12.05
C VAL A 332 -0.81 -28.02 12.41
N ARG A 333 0.08 -28.74 11.71
CA ARG A 333 0.36 -30.15 12.04
C ARG A 333 0.98 -30.29 13.43
N GLU A 334 1.85 -29.37 13.81
CA GLU A 334 2.45 -29.34 15.14
C GLU A 334 1.44 -28.95 16.23
N ASP A 335 0.55 -28.00 15.95
CA ASP A 335 -0.52 -27.57 16.86
C ASP A 335 -1.50 -28.72 17.12
N VAL A 336 -1.97 -29.40 16.07
CA VAL A 336 -2.84 -30.59 16.20
C VAL A 336 -2.20 -31.68 17.05
N LYS A 337 -0.89 -31.92 16.90
CA LYS A 337 -0.15 -32.88 17.74
C LYS A 337 -0.12 -32.48 19.21
N LYS A 338 -0.11 -31.17 19.52
CA LYS A 338 -0.01 -30.64 20.89
C LYS A 338 -1.37 -30.50 21.57
N THR A 339 -2.40 -30.05 20.85
CA THR A 339 -3.69 -29.62 21.44
C THR A 339 -4.82 -30.62 21.20
N GLY A 340 -4.67 -31.55 20.25
CA GLY A 340 -5.71 -32.50 19.86
C GLY A 340 -6.92 -31.88 19.17
N THR A 341 -6.93 -30.56 18.94
CA THR A 341 -8.02 -29.85 18.25
C THR A 341 -7.67 -29.67 16.78
N ALA A 342 -8.55 -30.13 15.89
CA ALA A 342 -8.40 -29.92 14.47
C ALA A 342 -8.77 -28.47 14.11
N TYR A 343 -7.89 -27.82 13.37
CA TYR A 343 -8.29 -26.79 12.43
C TYR A 343 -9.26 -27.39 11.40
N SER A 344 -10.55 -27.32 11.72
CA SER A 344 -11.55 -28.12 11.02
C SER A 344 -11.71 -27.72 9.54
N HIS A 345 -11.59 -28.72 8.67
CA HIS A 345 -11.99 -28.82 7.25
C HIS A 345 -11.46 -27.84 6.20
N HIS A 346 -11.15 -26.57 6.48
CA HIS A 346 -10.76 -25.61 5.42
C HIS A 346 -9.26 -25.63 5.07
N LEU A 347 -8.39 -25.96 6.03
CA LEU A 347 -6.96 -26.18 5.76
C LEU A 347 -6.72 -27.50 4.98
N GLN A 348 -7.62 -28.48 5.08
CA GLN A 348 -7.66 -29.64 4.17
C GLN A 348 -8.05 -29.23 2.73
N HIS A 349 -8.76 -28.10 2.55
CA HIS A 349 -8.97 -27.55 1.21
C HIS A 349 -7.70 -26.92 0.60
N LEU A 350 -6.75 -26.46 1.44
CA LEU A 350 -5.40 -26.12 0.97
C LEU A 350 -4.60 -27.37 0.54
N GLN A 351 -4.90 -28.57 1.07
CA GLN A 351 -4.29 -29.83 0.63
C GLN A 351 -4.82 -30.32 -0.72
N THR A 352 -6.11 -30.18 -1.00
CA THR A 352 -6.80 -30.91 -2.10
C THR A 352 -6.63 -30.32 -3.50
N LYS A 353 -6.04 -29.12 -3.67
CA LYS A 353 -5.74 -28.59 -5.02
C LYS A 353 -4.41 -29.06 -5.61
N LYS A 354 -3.64 -29.89 -4.90
CA LYS A 354 -2.39 -30.48 -5.40
C LYS A 354 -2.55 -31.85 -6.08
N GLU A 355 -3.74 -32.45 -6.04
CA GLU A 355 -3.99 -33.81 -6.55
C GLU A 355 -4.92 -33.85 -7.78
N LYS A 356 -5.18 -32.70 -8.44
CA LYS A 356 -5.91 -32.64 -9.72
C LYS A 356 -5.20 -31.80 -10.78
N LEU A 357 -3.89 -31.99 -10.92
CA LEU A 357 -3.19 -31.69 -12.17
C LEU A 357 -2.45 -32.93 -12.64
#